data_AF-A4CQE0-F1
#
_entry.id   AF-A4CQE0-F1
#
_cell.length_a   1.000
_cell.length_b   1.000
_cell.length_c   1.000
_cell.angle_alpha   90.00
_cell.angle_beta   90.00
_cell.angle_gamma   90.00
#
_symmetry.space_group_name_H-M   'P 1'
#
loop_
_entity.id
_entity.type
_entity.pdbx_description
1 polymer ?
#
loop_
_entity_poly.entity_id
_entity_poly.type
_entity_poly.pdbx_seq_one_letter_code
_entity_poly.pdbx_strand_id
1 'polypeptide(L)'
;MAIGFKQGSSIEHAAFVVSIVYASILFATAAVQHYLFGTQVWDIGLFEQFSWLIGEGKIAAISSLRQVAPLEDHFSLLLLPLGAIYKVFPSTFTFIGLQSIALGALPAIAASLAVKRQIDARLIWALICAIVLCPYSFLVNRGDFHPDVLTIPFMIVAIHEVTQDRRWRYYLCLLITLFAKNAQALFGLGLGLYAFTKGRYLRGLISIVISIFWWFLATHLSSAGGDHVAMRLGYLGDTKLEMLATLLVRPWIVFSVASPESIFLYTLGLSLPFLALLRKPALACLLGAAPVYLVNVISDSGIQRELNHHYSIPVLAFLIAGCLDSLPLISVKARRIQKNVFNATLVLSMVAFLGYSRVMYFKSRYLPRLPEAVAFQSVVSGIGSQESVLASSNYVVHLAGREKISQVEKEDYKVKWPFDVIIFPSEKALINVRGRLKEVGKTKIGRTMNQVLERAKASGMSCSQPNDYVRLCRKGAG
;
A
#
# COMPACT_ATOMS: atom_id res chain seq x y z
N MET A 1 38.61 7.16 -0.11
CA MET A 1 38.35 5.90 0.63
C MET A 1 37.70 4.90 -0.32
N ALA A 2 38.46 3.95 -0.85
CA ALA A 2 37.93 2.96 -1.78
C ALA A 2 37.20 1.88 -0.98
N ILE A 3 35.87 1.89 -1.00
CA ILE A 3 35.04 0.83 -0.41
C ILE A 3 35.35 -0.45 -1.21
N GLY A 4 36.05 -1.39 -0.59
CA GLY A 4 36.42 -2.67 -1.20
C GLY A 4 35.19 -3.57 -1.33
N PHE A 5 34.63 -3.66 -2.53
CA PHE A 5 33.50 -4.54 -2.81
C PHE A 5 33.99 -5.99 -2.98
N LYS A 6 34.08 -6.77 -1.90
CA LYS A 6 34.35 -8.22 -1.96
C LYS A 6 33.11 -8.98 -2.50
N GLN A 7 33.33 -10.01 -3.32
CA GLN A 7 32.31 -10.65 -4.15
C GLN A 7 31.58 -11.83 -3.46
N GLY A 8 30.33 -12.08 -3.88
CA GLY A 8 29.52 -13.24 -3.50
C GLY A 8 28.91 -13.13 -2.10
N SER A 9 29.35 -13.98 -1.18
CA SER A 9 28.85 -14.03 0.19
C SER A 9 28.87 -12.65 0.87
N SER A 10 29.96 -11.88 0.72
CA SER A 10 30.10 -10.58 1.40
C SER A 10 29.03 -9.55 0.99
N ILE A 11 28.59 -9.53 -0.27
CA ILE A 11 27.58 -8.56 -0.73
C ILE A 11 26.17 -9.00 -0.37
N GLU A 12 25.88 -10.30 -0.35
CA GLU A 12 24.59 -10.82 0.09
C GLU A 12 24.37 -10.54 1.58
N HIS A 13 25.39 -10.75 2.42
CA HIS A 13 25.35 -10.38 3.83
C HIS A 13 25.14 -8.87 4.01
N ALA A 14 25.87 -8.04 3.26
CA ALA A 14 25.70 -6.59 3.33
C ALA A 14 24.28 -6.16 2.90
N ALA A 15 23.75 -6.73 1.82
CA ALA A 15 22.40 -6.45 1.34
C ALA A 15 21.32 -6.91 2.35
N PHE A 16 21.56 -8.02 3.06
CA PHE A 16 20.69 -8.46 4.15
C PHE A 16 20.67 -7.47 5.31
N VAL A 17 21.83 -6.98 5.75
CA VAL A 17 21.93 -5.93 6.77
C VAL A 17 21.22 -4.66 6.31
N VAL A 18 21.44 -4.22 5.07
CA VAL A 18 20.73 -3.06 4.48
C VAL A 18 19.22 -3.28 4.46
N SER A 19 18.76 -4.50 4.17
CA SER A 19 17.33 -4.83 4.16
C SER A 19 16.71 -4.71 5.55
N ILE A 20 17.42 -5.17 6.59
CA ILE A 20 16.98 -5.02 7.99
C ILE A 20 16.89 -3.54 8.35
N VAL A 21 17.97 -2.77 8.11
CA VAL A 21 18.00 -1.33 8.41
C VAL A 21 16.90 -0.59 7.66
N TYR A 22 16.70 -0.90 6.38
CA TYR A 22 15.66 -0.29 5.57
C TYR A 22 14.25 -0.64 6.08
N ALA A 23 13.98 -1.91 6.38
CA ALA A 23 12.73 -2.34 7.00
C ALA A 23 12.46 -1.61 8.33
N SER A 24 13.48 -1.44 9.16
CA SER A 24 13.37 -0.70 10.43
C SER A 24 13.06 0.77 10.22
N ILE A 25 13.68 1.44 9.23
CA ILE A 25 13.39 2.83 8.89
C ILE A 25 11.96 2.97 8.36
N LEU A 26 11.55 2.09 7.45
CA LEU A 26 10.19 2.03 6.93
C LEU A 26 9.18 1.85 8.06
N PHE A 27 9.42 0.88 8.95
CA PHE A 27 8.56 0.62 10.11
C PHE A 27 8.50 1.84 11.03
N ALA A 28 9.64 2.38 11.46
CA ALA A 28 9.68 3.50 12.39
C ALA A 28 8.95 4.73 11.83
N THR A 29 9.14 5.05 10.55
CA THR A 29 8.47 6.21 9.93
C THR A 29 6.96 6.02 9.82
N ALA A 30 6.49 4.85 9.39
CA ALA A 30 5.07 4.55 9.30
C ALA A 30 4.42 4.41 10.70
N ALA A 31 5.11 3.81 11.66
CA ALA A 31 4.67 3.67 13.05
C ALA A 31 4.52 5.03 13.74
N VAL A 32 5.49 5.93 13.59
CA VAL A 32 5.40 7.31 14.10
C VAL A 32 4.26 8.06 13.42
N GLN A 33 4.09 7.91 12.10
CA GLN A 33 2.96 8.51 11.40
C GLN A 33 1.62 7.99 11.94
N HIS A 34 1.48 6.68 12.15
CA HIS A 34 0.28 6.07 12.73
C HIS A 34 0.01 6.59 14.14
N TYR A 35 1.01 6.56 15.03
CA TYR A 35 0.90 7.07 16.40
C TYR A 35 0.44 8.53 16.46
N LEU A 36 0.87 9.34 15.48
CA LEU A 36 0.49 10.74 15.31
C LEU A 36 -0.77 10.92 14.45
N PHE A 37 -1.66 9.92 14.45
CA PHE A 37 -2.96 9.93 13.79
C PHE A 37 -2.87 10.16 12.28
N GLY A 38 -1.83 9.65 11.63
CA GLY A 38 -1.58 9.83 10.20
C GLY A 38 -2.13 8.72 9.30
N THR A 39 -2.83 7.74 9.87
CA THR A 39 -3.52 6.63 9.18
C THR A 39 -5.02 6.88 9.08
N GLN A 40 -5.72 6.17 8.19
CA GLN A 40 -7.16 6.32 7.99
C GLN A 40 -7.93 5.01 8.18
N VAL A 41 -9.24 5.13 8.42
CA VAL A 41 -10.13 3.95 8.59
C VAL A 41 -10.26 3.14 7.32
N TRP A 42 -10.32 3.80 6.16
CA TRP A 42 -10.75 3.19 4.91
C TRP A 42 -9.81 2.11 4.36
N ASP A 43 -8.54 2.13 4.76
CA ASP A 43 -7.57 1.14 4.33
C ASP A 43 -7.13 0.34 5.56
N ILE A 44 -6.14 0.82 6.33
CA ILE A 44 -5.55 0.03 7.41
C ILE A 44 -6.55 -0.33 8.51
N GLY A 45 -7.48 0.58 8.87
CA GLY A 45 -8.52 0.29 9.85
C GLY A 45 -9.51 -0.78 9.40
N LEU A 46 -9.83 -0.86 8.10
CA LEU A 46 -10.67 -1.92 7.54
C LEU A 46 -9.96 -3.26 7.57
N PHE A 47 -8.70 -3.32 7.12
CA PHE A 47 -7.92 -4.56 7.12
C PHE A 47 -7.62 -5.06 8.53
N GLU A 48 -7.45 -4.17 9.49
CA GLU A 48 -7.37 -4.50 10.91
C GLU A 48 -8.67 -5.11 11.42
N GLN A 49 -9.81 -4.46 11.16
CA GLN A 49 -11.12 -4.99 11.55
C GLN A 49 -11.43 -6.34 10.89
N PHE A 50 -11.08 -6.52 9.61
CA PHE A 50 -11.25 -7.78 8.90
C PHE A 50 -10.37 -8.89 9.47
N SER A 51 -9.11 -8.58 9.76
CA SER A 51 -8.17 -9.55 10.32
C SER A 51 -8.55 -9.93 11.75
N TRP A 52 -9.07 -8.99 12.54
CA TRP A 52 -9.64 -9.27 13.85
C TRP A 52 -10.83 -10.24 13.75
N LEU A 53 -11.80 -9.98 12.87
CA LEU A 53 -12.94 -10.89 12.66
C LEU A 53 -12.47 -12.30 12.27
N ILE A 54 -11.52 -12.41 11.35
CA ILE A 54 -10.95 -13.72 10.96
C ILE A 54 -10.22 -14.39 12.13
N GLY A 55 -9.42 -13.64 12.90
CA GLY A 55 -8.69 -14.16 14.07
C GLY A 55 -9.62 -14.70 15.17
N GLU A 56 -10.79 -14.06 15.34
CA GLU A 56 -11.86 -14.52 16.23
C GLU A 56 -12.72 -15.65 15.63
N GLY A 57 -12.40 -16.15 14.43
CA GLY A 57 -13.16 -17.20 13.74
C GLY A 57 -14.46 -16.72 13.10
N LYS A 58 -14.71 -15.41 13.07
CA LYS A 58 -15.92 -14.75 12.54
C LYS A 58 -15.75 -14.36 11.07
N ILE A 59 -15.31 -15.29 10.23
CA ILE A 59 -14.92 -15.03 8.81
C ILE A 59 -16.09 -14.49 7.97
N ALA A 60 -17.33 -14.91 8.27
CA ALA A 60 -18.55 -14.47 7.57
C ALA A 60 -19.26 -13.29 8.26
N ALA A 61 -18.72 -12.77 9.37
CA ALA A 61 -19.37 -11.67 10.07
C ALA A 61 -19.20 -10.34 9.34
N ILE A 62 -20.25 -9.55 9.32
CA ILE A 62 -20.27 -8.23 8.69
C ILE A 62 -19.44 -7.25 9.51
N SER A 63 -18.45 -6.62 8.89
CA SER A 63 -17.65 -5.57 9.52
C SER A 63 -18.50 -4.34 9.83
N SER A 64 -18.47 -3.88 11.08
CA SER A 64 -19.15 -2.65 11.47
C SER A 64 -18.57 -1.41 10.76
N LEU A 65 -17.34 -1.44 10.24
CA LEU A 65 -16.73 -0.31 9.51
C LEU A 65 -17.06 -0.29 8.00
N ARG A 66 -17.24 -1.46 7.38
CA ARG A 66 -17.41 -1.60 5.92
C ARG A 66 -18.77 -2.10 5.46
N GLN A 67 -19.55 -2.73 6.34
CA GLN A 67 -20.87 -3.33 6.07
C GLN A 67 -20.83 -4.50 5.08
N VAL A 68 -19.70 -5.22 5.01
CA VAL A 68 -19.52 -6.48 4.26
C VAL A 68 -18.66 -7.44 5.10
N ALA A 69 -18.69 -8.74 4.80
CA ALA A 69 -17.77 -9.68 5.41
C ALA A 69 -16.33 -9.53 4.86
N PRO A 70 -15.28 -9.91 5.62
CA PRO A 70 -13.87 -9.79 5.22
C PRO A 70 -13.54 -10.22 3.78
N LEU A 71 -14.07 -11.35 3.32
CA LEU A 71 -13.80 -11.88 1.97
C LEU A 71 -14.72 -11.31 0.89
N GLU A 72 -15.82 -10.64 1.26
CA GLU A 72 -16.79 -10.09 0.30
C GLU A 72 -16.39 -8.71 -0.25
N ASP A 73 -15.39 -8.05 0.34
CA ASP A 73 -14.94 -6.73 -0.12
C ASP A 73 -14.07 -6.83 -1.40
N HIS A 74 -13.02 -7.65 -1.36
CA HIS A 74 -12.08 -7.83 -2.48
C HIS A 74 -11.72 -9.29 -2.79
N PHE A 75 -12.32 -10.25 -2.07
CA PHE A 75 -11.95 -11.66 -2.11
C PHE A 75 -10.44 -11.88 -1.88
N SER A 76 -9.92 -11.19 -0.86
CA SER A 76 -8.51 -11.25 -0.47
C SER A 76 -8.25 -12.47 0.42
N LEU A 77 -7.87 -13.60 -0.17
CA LEU A 77 -7.53 -14.81 0.58
C LEU A 77 -6.27 -14.64 1.45
N LEU A 78 -5.41 -13.66 1.15
CA LEU A 78 -4.29 -13.30 2.05
C LEU A 78 -4.76 -12.82 3.42
N LEU A 79 -6.03 -12.39 3.58
CA LEU A 79 -6.56 -12.03 4.90
C LEU A 79 -6.65 -13.22 5.85
N LEU A 80 -6.71 -14.46 5.36
CA LEU A 80 -6.78 -15.66 6.20
C LEU A 80 -5.51 -15.84 7.07
N PRO A 81 -4.30 -15.94 6.48
CA PRO A 81 -3.08 -15.99 7.29
C PRO A 81 -2.85 -14.68 8.07
N LEU A 82 -3.26 -13.52 7.54
CA LEU A 82 -3.15 -12.25 8.27
C LEU A 82 -4.01 -12.22 9.53
N GLY A 83 -5.24 -12.76 9.48
CA GLY A 83 -6.09 -12.90 10.66
C GLY A 83 -5.48 -13.83 11.71
N ALA A 84 -4.83 -14.92 11.30
CA ALA A 84 -4.09 -15.80 12.21
C ALA A 84 -2.91 -15.07 12.88
N ILE A 85 -2.14 -14.28 12.13
CA ILE A 85 -1.05 -13.45 12.68
C ILE A 85 -1.62 -12.40 13.64
N TYR A 86 -2.70 -11.72 13.25
CA TYR A 86 -3.34 -10.68 14.05
C TYR A 86 -3.89 -11.23 15.37
N LYS A 87 -4.41 -12.46 15.39
CA LYS A 87 -4.84 -13.13 16.62
C LYS A 87 -3.72 -13.21 17.67
N VAL A 88 -2.47 -13.44 17.22
CA VAL A 88 -1.30 -13.53 18.09
C VAL A 88 -0.77 -12.13 18.44
N PHE A 89 -0.82 -11.19 17.49
CA PHE A 89 -0.32 -9.83 17.63
C PHE A 89 -1.41 -8.81 17.23
N PRO A 90 -2.42 -8.55 18.10
CA PRO A 90 -3.60 -7.75 17.77
C PRO A 90 -3.28 -6.25 17.84
N SER A 91 -2.61 -5.75 16.81
CA SER A 91 -2.20 -4.35 16.72
C SER A 91 -2.08 -3.89 15.28
N THR A 92 -2.47 -2.64 15.01
CA THR A 92 -2.17 -1.94 13.75
C THR A 92 -0.68 -2.01 13.38
N PHE A 93 0.21 -1.96 14.38
CA PHE A 93 1.67 -2.03 14.16
C PHE A 93 2.12 -3.36 13.53
N THR A 94 1.35 -4.45 13.71
CA THR A 94 1.60 -5.73 13.04
C THR A 94 1.54 -5.59 11.52
N PHE A 95 0.52 -4.90 10.99
CA PHE A 95 0.38 -4.65 9.56
C PHE A 95 1.46 -3.72 9.01
N ILE A 96 1.78 -2.65 9.75
CA ILE A 96 2.87 -1.74 9.42
C ILE A 96 4.19 -2.49 9.34
N GLY A 97 4.45 -3.39 10.30
CA GLY A 97 5.62 -4.25 10.34
C GLY A 97 5.71 -5.19 9.14
N LEU A 98 4.64 -5.93 8.84
CA LEU A 98 4.59 -6.85 7.69
C LEU A 98 4.85 -6.13 6.37
N GLN A 99 4.21 -4.97 6.16
CA GLN A 99 4.42 -4.16 4.96
C GLN A 99 5.86 -3.65 4.84
N SER A 100 6.42 -3.16 5.96
CA SER A 100 7.81 -2.68 6.03
C SER A 100 8.82 -3.79 5.77
N ILE A 101 8.55 -5.02 6.24
CA ILE A 101 9.40 -6.19 5.97
C ILE A 101 9.32 -6.60 4.49
N ALA A 102 8.13 -6.62 3.89
CA ALA A 102 7.96 -6.99 2.48
C ALA A 102 8.72 -6.05 1.53
N LEU A 103 8.62 -4.73 1.76
CA LEU A 103 9.37 -3.73 1.00
C LEU A 103 10.85 -3.69 1.41
N GLY A 104 11.14 -3.90 2.69
CA GLY A 104 12.48 -3.92 3.25
C GLY A 104 13.33 -5.09 2.75
N ALA A 105 12.72 -6.23 2.40
CA ALA A 105 13.40 -7.41 1.86
C ALA A 105 13.88 -7.26 0.41
N LEU A 106 13.41 -6.25 -0.31
CA LEU A 106 13.71 -6.04 -1.73
C LEU A 106 15.21 -5.95 -2.05
N PRO A 107 16.06 -5.22 -1.29
CA PRO A 107 17.50 -5.18 -1.53
C PRO A 107 18.17 -6.56 -1.44
N ALA A 108 17.85 -7.37 -0.42
CA ALA A 108 18.40 -8.72 -0.25
C ALA A 108 17.98 -9.65 -1.40
N ILE A 109 16.70 -9.62 -1.78
CA ILE A 109 16.19 -10.42 -2.90
C ILE A 109 16.88 -10.02 -4.20
N ALA A 110 16.93 -8.72 -4.51
CA ALA A 110 17.59 -8.21 -5.70
C ALA A 110 19.08 -8.56 -5.73
N ALA A 111 19.78 -8.43 -4.59
CA ALA A 111 21.19 -8.79 -4.49
C ALA A 111 21.45 -10.29 -4.71
N SER A 112 20.69 -11.19 -4.07
CA SER A 112 20.89 -12.63 -4.26
C SER A 112 20.60 -13.07 -5.70
N LEU A 113 19.58 -12.47 -6.34
CA LEU A 113 19.33 -12.70 -7.77
C LEU A 113 20.45 -12.15 -8.66
N ALA A 114 21.01 -10.99 -8.31
CA ALA A 114 22.07 -10.37 -9.08
C ALA A 114 23.41 -11.11 -8.97
N VAL A 115 23.75 -11.62 -7.77
CA VAL A 115 24.94 -12.46 -7.55
C VAL A 115 24.86 -13.74 -8.37
N LYS A 116 23.70 -14.40 -8.40
CA LYS A 116 23.47 -15.60 -9.25
C LYS A 116 23.65 -15.32 -10.75
N ARG A 117 23.42 -14.09 -11.18
CA ARG A 117 23.63 -13.62 -12.55
C ARG A 117 25.05 -13.09 -12.80
N GLN A 118 25.97 -13.24 -11.84
CA GLN A 118 27.36 -12.78 -11.92
C GLN A 118 27.49 -11.27 -12.21
N ILE A 119 26.53 -10.47 -11.73
CA ILE A 119 26.56 -9.00 -11.88
C ILE A 119 27.67 -8.42 -10.99
N ASP A 120 28.37 -7.40 -11.51
CA ASP A 120 29.40 -6.67 -10.78
C ASP A 120 28.86 -6.03 -9.50
N ALA A 121 29.61 -6.14 -8.40
CA ALA A 121 29.20 -5.66 -7.10
C ALA A 121 28.79 -4.17 -7.09
N ARG A 122 29.45 -3.31 -7.88
CA ARG A 122 29.09 -1.89 -7.96
C ARG A 122 27.69 -1.68 -8.54
N LEU A 123 27.30 -2.50 -9.52
CA LEU A 123 25.98 -2.44 -10.13
C LEU A 123 24.90 -3.02 -9.22
N ILE A 124 25.24 -4.04 -8.43
CA ILE A 124 24.37 -4.55 -7.35
C ILE A 124 24.09 -3.42 -6.35
N TRP A 125 25.13 -2.69 -5.90
CA TRP A 125 24.95 -1.53 -5.03
C TRP A 125 24.15 -0.41 -5.68
N ALA A 126 24.32 -0.16 -6.98
CA ALA A 126 23.49 0.81 -7.69
C ALA A 126 22.00 0.44 -7.62
N LEU A 127 21.66 -0.83 -7.85
CA LEU A 127 20.28 -1.32 -7.73
C LEU A 127 19.76 -1.24 -6.29
N ILE A 128 20.57 -1.59 -5.29
CA ILE A 128 20.22 -1.43 -3.87
C ILE A 128 19.91 0.04 -3.55
N CYS A 129 20.75 0.98 -4.00
CA CYS A 129 20.50 2.41 -3.84
C CYS A 129 19.19 2.84 -4.50
N ALA A 130 18.92 2.39 -5.73
CA ALA A 130 17.68 2.70 -6.44
C ALA A 130 16.43 2.21 -5.70
N ILE A 131 16.49 1.01 -5.09
CA ILE A 131 15.39 0.43 -4.30
C ILE A 131 15.19 1.20 -2.99
N VAL A 132 16.26 1.42 -2.22
CA VAL A 132 16.18 2.06 -0.88
C VAL A 132 15.75 3.52 -0.99
N LEU A 133 16.22 4.23 -2.02
CA LEU A 133 15.86 5.63 -2.28
C LEU A 133 14.70 5.77 -3.27
N CYS A 134 13.95 4.69 -3.53
CA CYS A 134 12.75 4.77 -4.35
C CYS A 134 11.66 5.52 -3.57
N PRO A 135 11.19 6.70 -4.02
CA PRO A 135 10.15 7.43 -3.31
C PRO A 135 8.84 6.64 -3.25
N TYR A 136 8.55 5.81 -4.27
CA TYR A 136 7.35 4.97 -4.27
C TYR A 136 7.34 3.98 -3.11
N SER A 137 8.43 3.22 -2.89
CA SER A 137 8.52 2.27 -1.77
C SER A 137 8.37 2.97 -0.41
N PHE A 138 8.98 4.15 -0.25
CA PHE A 138 8.84 4.93 0.98
C PHE A 138 7.41 5.45 1.20
N LEU A 139 6.79 5.99 0.16
CA LEU A 139 5.46 6.58 0.23
C LEU A 139 4.35 5.54 0.37
N VAL A 140 4.43 4.41 -0.34
CA VAL A 140 3.45 3.32 -0.23
C VAL A 140 3.54 2.64 1.14
N ASN A 141 4.74 2.52 1.74
CA ASN A 141 4.88 1.99 3.08
C ASN A 141 4.21 2.87 4.15
N ARG A 142 4.36 4.18 3.98
CA ARG A 142 3.71 5.21 4.83
C ARG A 142 2.25 5.45 4.45
N GLY A 143 1.82 4.97 3.29
CA GLY A 143 0.41 4.81 2.97
C GLY A 143 -0.21 3.79 3.93
N ASP A 144 -1.53 3.76 3.97
CA ASP A 144 -2.21 2.75 4.77
C ASP A 144 -1.92 1.33 4.23
N PHE A 145 -2.00 0.34 5.11
CA PHE A 145 -1.69 -1.06 4.81
C PHE A 145 -2.56 -1.60 3.66
N HIS A 146 -1.94 -2.36 2.76
CA HIS A 146 -2.66 -3.16 1.78
C HIS A 146 -2.02 -4.55 1.56
N PRO A 147 -2.81 -5.64 1.49
CA PRO A 147 -2.29 -6.99 1.32
C PRO A 147 -1.41 -7.20 0.08
N ASP A 148 -1.65 -6.44 -0.99
CA ASP A 148 -0.87 -6.57 -2.22
C ASP A 148 0.56 -6.05 -2.09
N VAL A 149 0.84 -5.12 -1.18
CA VAL A 149 2.21 -4.68 -0.91
C VAL A 149 3.05 -5.85 -0.36
N LEU A 150 2.44 -6.75 0.41
CA LEU A 150 3.12 -7.95 0.93
C LEU A 150 3.58 -8.91 -0.17
N THR A 151 3.00 -8.81 -1.36
CA THR A 151 3.25 -9.75 -2.45
C THR A 151 4.45 -9.39 -3.32
N ILE A 152 5.01 -8.18 -3.19
CA ILE A 152 6.11 -7.71 -4.03
C ILE A 152 7.37 -8.62 -4.02
N PRO A 153 7.78 -9.25 -2.89
CA PRO A 153 8.88 -10.23 -2.90
C PRO A 153 8.59 -11.41 -3.83
N PHE A 154 7.35 -11.92 -3.77
CA PHE A 154 6.89 -13.05 -4.57
C PHE A 154 6.77 -12.66 -6.05
N MET A 155 6.35 -11.44 -6.36
CA MET A 155 6.33 -10.94 -7.74
C MET A 155 7.71 -10.97 -8.39
N ILE A 156 8.74 -10.46 -7.72
CA ILE A 156 10.11 -10.43 -8.25
C ILE A 156 10.64 -11.86 -8.46
N VAL A 157 10.36 -12.76 -7.50
CA VAL A 157 10.71 -14.18 -7.64
C VAL A 157 9.96 -14.80 -8.82
N ALA A 158 8.65 -14.58 -8.96
CA ALA A 158 7.85 -15.09 -10.07
C ALA A 158 8.41 -14.63 -11.43
N ILE A 159 8.73 -13.35 -11.58
CA ILE A 159 9.34 -12.80 -12.81
C ILE A 159 10.68 -13.50 -13.10
N HIS A 160 11.52 -13.69 -12.08
CA HIS A 160 12.79 -14.40 -12.27
C HIS A 160 12.59 -15.87 -12.67
N GLU A 161 11.64 -16.57 -12.05
CA GLU A 161 11.41 -17.99 -12.30
C GLU A 161 10.86 -18.28 -13.70
N VAL A 162 10.37 -17.28 -14.45
CA VAL A 162 9.89 -17.42 -15.85
C VAL A 162 10.88 -18.15 -16.75
N THR A 163 12.18 -17.87 -16.63
CA THR A 163 13.20 -18.50 -17.47
C THR A 163 13.80 -19.76 -16.87
N GLN A 164 13.39 -20.12 -15.65
CA GLN A 164 13.90 -21.26 -14.88
C GLN A 164 12.99 -22.47 -15.03
N ASP A 165 13.49 -23.67 -14.73
CA ASP A 165 12.69 -24.91 -14.84
C ASP A 165 11.87 -25.23 -13.57
N ARG A 166 11.98 -24.40 -12.53
CA ARG A 166 11.26 -24.54 -11.25
C ARG A 166 9.81 -24.06 -11.32
N ARG A 167 8.99 -24.74 -12.12
CA ARG A 167 7.58 -24.37 -12.39
C ARG A 167 6.73 -24.21 -11.13
N TRP A 168 6.95 -25.01 -10.09
CA TRP A 168 6.13 -24.95 -8.87
C TRP A 168 6.37 -23.69 -8.05
N ARG A 169 7.63 -23.26 -7.94
CA ARG A 169 7.96 -22.00 -7.28
C ARG A 169 7.36 -20.80 -8.02
N TYR A 170 7.40 -20.84 -9.35
CA TYR A 170 6.77 -19.83 -10.22
C TYR A 170 5.26 -19.71 -9.94
N TYR A 171 4.51 -20.81 -10.06
CA TYR A 171 3.06 -20.78 -9.88
C TYR A 171 2.64 -20.51 -8.44
N LEU A 172 3.40 -20.98 -7.45
CA LEU A 172 3.15 -20.64 -6.04
C LEU A 172 3.26 -19.12 -5.80
N CYS A 173 4.32 -18.48 -6.32
CA CYS A 173 4.48 -17.04 -6.19
C CYS A 173 3.39 -16.25 -6.95
N LEU A 174 2.97 -16.74 -8.12
CA LEU A 174 1.83 -16.18 -8.84
C LEU A 174 0.54 -16.28 -8.02
N LEU A 175 0.22 -17.45 -7.47
CA LEU A 175 -1.00 -17.66 -6.68
C LEU A 175 -1.02 -16.80 -5.41
N ILE A 176 0.08 -16.73 -4.67
CA ILE A 176 0.21 -15.84 -3.49
C ILE A 176 -0.07 -14.38 -3.89
N THR A 177 0.44 -13.96 -5.06
CA THR A 177 0.20 -12.61 -5.58
C THR A 177 -1.27 -12.38 -5.90
N LEU A 178 -1.92 -13.33 -6.59
CA LEU A 178 -3.33 -13.25 -6.94
C LEU A 178 -4.22 -13.18 -5.70
N PHE A 179 -3.92 -13.96 -4.67
CA PHE A 179 -4.67 -14.01 -3.41
C PHE A 179 -4.74 -12.69 -2.64
N ALA A 180 -3.93 -11.68 -2.99
CA ALA A 180 -4.03 -10.38 -2.36
C ALA A 180 -5.31 -9.62 -2.72
N LYS A 181 -5.74 -9.67 -3.99
CA LYS A 181 -6.98 -9.04 -4.48
C LYS A 181 -7.23 -9.36 -5.96
N ASN A 182 -8.46 -9.17 -6.41
CA ASN A 182 -8.85 -9.30 -7.83
C ASN A 182 -7.93 -8.54 -8.81
N ALA A 183 -7.53 -7.30 -8.50
CA ALA A 183 -6.71 -6.47 -9.38
C ALA A 183 -5.28 -7.01 -9.61
N GLN A 184 -4.79 -7.95 -8.78
CA GLN A 184 -3.50 -8.59 -9.00
C GLN A 184 -3.50 -9.53 -10.22
N ALA A 185 -4.67 -9.82 -10.80
CA ALA A 185 -4.75 -10.45 -12.11
C ALA A 185 -3.97 -9.66 -13.19
N LEU A 186 -3.91 -8.33 -13.09
CA LEU A 186 -3.13 -7.51 -14.02
C LEU A 186 -1.63 -7.79 -13.95
N PHE A 187 -1.09 -8.09 -12.76
CA PHE A 187 0.29 -8.57 -12.62
C PHE A 187 0.47 -9.91 -13.33
N GLY A 188 -0.45 -10.86 -13.13
CA GLY A 188 -0.35 -12.18 -13.74
C GLY A 188 -0.52 -12.18 -15.26
N LEU A 189 -1.35 -11.29 -15.81
CA LEU A 189 -1.40 -10.97 -17.24
C LEU A 189 -0.04 -10.46 -17.73
N GLY A 190 0.52 -9.47 -17.02
CA GLY A 190 1.84 -8.92 -17.29
C GLY A 190 2.96 -9.97 -17.25
N LEU A 191 2.91 -10.86 -16.28
CA LEU A 191 3.86 -11.97 -16.13
C LEU A 191 3.77 -12.93 -17.32
N GLY A 192 2.56 -13.20 -17.82
CA GLY A 192 2.35 -13.99 -19.02
C GLY A 192 2.88 -13.33 -20.29
N LEU A 193 2.65 -12.02 -20.47
CA LEU A 193 3.22 -11.24 -21.58
C LEU A 193 4.75 -11.25 -21.54
N TYR A 194 5.33 -11.04 -20.36
CA TYR A 194 6.77 -11.15 -20.16
C TYR A 194 7.28 -12.56 -20.51
N ALA A 195 6.58 -13.62 -20.11
CA ALA A 195 6.96 -15.00 -20.45
C ALA A 195 6.96 -15.28 -21.96
N PHE A 196 6.03 -14.69 -22.73
CA PHE A 196 6.05 -14.76 -24.19
C PHE A 196 7.31 -14.15 -24.79
N THR A 197 7.76 -12.98 -24.29
CA THR A 197 9.01 -12.37 -24.76
C THR A 197 10.26 -13.18 -24.47
N LYS A 198 10.18 -14.13 -23.52
CA LYS A 198 11.25 -15.07 -23.18
C LYS A 198 11.09 -16.44 -23.85
N GLY A 199 10.16 -16.58 -24.80
CA GLY A 199 9.91 -17.83 -25.53
C GLY A 199 9.20 -18.91 -24.70
N ARG A 200 8.72 -18.59 -23.50
CA ARG A 200 8.05 -19.54 -22.59
C ARG A 200 6.53 -19.50 -22.80
N TYR A 201 6.09 -19.81 -24.03
CA TYR A 201 4.70 -19.62 -24.47
C TYR A 201 3.65 -20.37 -23.63
N LEU A 202 3.81 -21.67 -23.41
CA LEU A 202 2.84 -22.43 -22.61
C LEU A 202 2.70 -21.87 -21.19
N ARG A 203 3.82 -21.48 -20.56
CA ARG A 203 3.82 -20.85 -19.23
C ARG A 203 3.12 -19.50 -19.25
N GLY A 204 3.35 -18.70 -20.29
CA GLY A 204 2.68 -17.41 -20.47
C GLY A 204 1.17 -17.56 -20.60
N LEU A 205 0.72 -18.50 -21.44
CA LEU A 205 -0.70 -18.78 -21.66
C LEU A 205 -1.38 -19.27 -20.38
N ILE A 206 -0.80 -20.23 -19.66
CA ILE A 206 -1.35 -20.73 -18.40
C ILE A 206 -1.46 -19.60 -17.37
N SER A 207 -0.45 -18.72 -17.29
CA SER A 207 -0.45 -17.60 -16.35
C SER A 207 -1.58 -16.60 -16.64
N ILE A 208 -1.80 -16.31 -17.92
CA ILE A 208 -2.92 -15.46 -18.38
C ILE A 208 -4.25 -16.11 -18.02
N VAL A 209 -4.45 -17.39 -18.34
CA VAL A 209 -5.69 -18.12 -18.05
C VAL A 209 -5.99 -18.15 -16.55
N ILE A 210 -5.00 -18.49 -15.71
CA ILE A 210 -5.16 -18.48 -14.25
C ILE A 210 -5.53 -17.08 -13.75
N SER A 211 -4.90 -16.03 -14.29
CA SER A 211 -5.13 -14.65 -13.86
C SER A 211 -6.51 -14.14 -14.27
N ILE A 212 -6.97 -14.47 -15.49
CA ILE A 212 -8.31 -14.15 -15.96
C ILE A 212 -9.35 -14.88 -15.12
N PHE A 213 -9.15 -16.19 -14.89
CA PHE A 213 -10.03 -16.98 -14.04
C PHE A 213 -10.12 -16.39 -12.62
N TRP A 214 -8.98 -16.05 -12.01
CA TRP A 214 -8.94 -15.42 -10.71
C TRP A 214 -9.68 -14.07 -10.69
N TRP A 215 -9.49 -13.23 -11.72
CA TRP A 215 -10.19 -11.95 -11.81
C TRP A 215 -11.71 -12.14 -11.83
N PHE A 216 -12.22 -13.08 -12.64
CA PHE A 216 -13.65 -13.38 -12.69
C PHE A 216 -14.16 -13.92 -11.36
N LEU A 217 -13.48 -14.92 -10.79
CA LEU A 217 -13.85 -15.54 -9.52
C LEU A 217 -13.88 -14.51 -8.39
N ALA A 218 -12.79 -13.78 -8.20
CA ALA A 218 -12.67 -12.79 -7.14
C ALA A 218 -13.67 -11.65 -7.30
N THR A 219 -13.91 -11.15 -8.53
CA THR A 219 -14.89 -10.10 -8.78
C THR A 219 -16.33 -10.57 -8.52
N HIS A 220 -16.66 -11.82 -8.87
CA HIS A 220 -17.97 -12.38 -8.60
C HIS A 220 -18.22 -12.51 -7.08
N LEU A 221 -17.25 -13.09 -6.36
CA LEU A 221 -17.32 -13.31 -4.92
C LEU A 221 -17.18 -12.03 -4.09
N SER A 222 -16.61 -10.96 -4.67
CA SER A 222 -16.48 -9.65 -4.04
C SER A 222 -17.48 -8.61 -4.55
N SER A 223 -18.56 -9.04 -5.21
CA SER A 223 -19.52 -8.13 -5.85
C SER A 223 -20.21 -7.19 -4.85
N ALA A 224 -20.38 -7.61 -3.59
CA ALA A 224 -20.87 -6.79 -2.50
C ALA A 224 -19.94 -5.60 -2.16
N GLY A 225 -18.65 -5.69 -2.48
CA GLY A 225 -17.67 -4.60 -2.33
C GLY A 225 -17.87 -3.42 -3.29
N GLY A 226 -18.61 -3.65 -4.40
CA GLY A 226 -18.96 -2.66 -5.42
C GLY A 226 -18.26 -2.85 -6.78
N ASP A 227 -18.82 -2.25 -7.85
CA ASP A 227 -18.23 -2.30 -9.18
C ASP A 227 -17.17 -1.20 -9.38
N HIS A 228 -15.93 -1.54 -9.03
CA HIS A 228 -14.79 -0.63 -9.19
C HIS A 228 -14.41 -0.35 -10.64
N VAL A 229 -14.82 -1.17 -11.60
CA VAL A 229 -14.56 -0.92 -13.03
C VAL A 229 -15.48 0.19 -13.50
N ALA A 230 -16.79 0.06 -13.27
CA ALA A 230 -17.77 1.09 -13.62
C ALA A 230 -17.44 2.44 -12.94
N MET A 231 -17.09 2.42 -11.65
CA MET A 231 -16.73 3.63 -10.91
C MET A 231 -15.51 4.37 -11.46
N ARG A 232 -14.60 3.71 -12.17
CA ARG A 232 -13.30 4.28 -12.59
C ARG A 232 -13.18 4.48 -14.09
N LEU A 233 -13.93 3.70 -14.87
CA LEU A 233 -13.87 3.67 -16.33
C LEU A 233 -15.22 4.01 -16.98
N GLY A 234 -16.26 4.31 -16.20
CA GLY A 234 -17.60 4.66 -16.71
C GLY A 234 -17.62 5.83 -17.68
N TYR A 235 -16.66 6.76 -17.58
CA TYR A 235 -16.51 7.87 -18.54
C TYR A 235 -16.19 7.42 -19.99
N LEU A 236 -15.78 6.15 -20.18
CA LEU A 236 -15.48 5.57 -21.48
C LEU A 236 -16.69 4.88 -22.15
N GLY A 237 -17.76 4.65 -21.40
CA GLY A 237 -18.97 3.98 -21.87
C GLY A 237 -19.68 3.20 -20.77
N ASP A 238 -20.93 2.83 -21.05
CA ASP A 238 -21.81 2.14 -20.10
C ASP A 238 -21.54 0.62 -20.05
N THR A 239 -20.93 0.07 -21.11
CA THR A 239 -20.59 -1.36 -21.19
C THR A 239 -19.09 -1.58 -21.35
N LYS A 240 -18.59 -2.74 -20.91
CA LYS A 240 -17.16 -3.09 -21.04
C LYS A 240 -16.66 -3.08 -22.49
N LEU A 241 -17.52 -3.48 -23.43
CA LEU A 241 -17.20 -3.45 -24.87
C LEU A 241 -17.11 -2.01 -25.38
N GLU A 242 -18.04 -1.15 -24.97
CA GLU A 242 -18.01 0.26 -25.31
C GLU A 242 -16.79 0.97 -24.73
N MET A 243 -16.44 0.70 -23.46
CA MET A 243 -15.22 1.23 -22.84
C MET A 243 -13.98 0.90 -23.67
N LEU A 244 -13.86 -0.36 -24.12
CA LEU A 244 -12.76 -0.80 -24.98
C LEU A 244 -12.79 -0.12 -26.35
N ALA A 245 -13.96 -0.05 -26.98
CA ALA A 245 -14.14 0.61 -28.27
C ALA A 245 -13.78 2.10 -28.22
N THR A 246 -14.23 2.81 -27.19
CA THR A 246 -13.90 4.22 -26.96
C THR A 246 -12.40 4.43 -26.78
N LEU A 247 -11.71 3.57 -26.01
CA LEU A 247 -10.25 3.67 -25.85
C LEU A 247 -9.49 3.46 -27.17
N LEU A 248 -9.98 2.58 -28.04
CA LEU A 248 -9.35 2.31 -29.34
C LEU A 248 -9.62 3.41 -30.37
N VAL A 249 -10.85 3.93 -30.42
CA VAL A 249 -11.26 4.94 -31.41
C VAL A 249 -10.84 6.36 -30.98
N ARG A 250 -10.85 6.65 -29.66
CA ARG A 250 -10.61 7.98 -29.10
C ARG A 250 -9.65 7.94 -27.89
N PRO A 251 -8.41 7.45 -28.04
CA PRO A 251 -7.48 7.30 -26.91
C PRO A 251 -7.17 8.61 -26.17
N TRP A 252 -7.31 9.76 -26.83
CA TRP A 252 -7.12 11.09 -26.22
C TRP A 252 -8.15 11.44 -25.15
N ILE A 253 -9.29 10.72 -25.07
CA ILE A 253 -10.31 10.95 -24.04
C ILE A 253 -9.74 10.76 -22.63
N VAL A 254 -8.69 9.94 -22.47
CA VAL A 254 -7.99 9.76 -21.19
C VAL A 254 -7.49 11.09 -20.62
N PHE A 255 -7.17 12.07 -21.47
CA PHE A 255 -6.71 13.38 -21.02
C PHE A 255 -7.80 14.25 -20.38
N SER A 256 -9.09 13.86 -20.46
CA SER A 256 -10.17 14.53 -19.72
C SER A 256 -10.12 14.22 -18.22
N VAL A 257 -9.59 13.06 -17.84
CA VAL A 257 -9.50 12.58 -16.45
C VAL A 257 -8.06 12.52 -15.92
N ALA A 258 -7.07 12.45 -16.81
CA ALA A 258 -5.66 12.35 -16.48
C ALA A 258 -4.82 13.31 -17.34
N SER A 259 -4.43 14.45 -16.79
CA SER A 259 -3.60 15.40 -17.54
C SER A 259 -2.24 14.79 -17.94
N PRO A 260 -1.66 15.19 -19.09
CA PRO A 260 -0.32 14.75 -19.49
C PRO A 260 0.74 15.00 -18.40
N GLU A 261 0.63 16.11 -17.68
CA GLU A 261 1.50 16.44 -16.53
C GLU A 261 1.36 15.42 -15.40
N SER A 262 0.14 15.06 -15.00
CA SER A 262 -0.11 14.05 -13.96
C SER A 262 0.50 12.71 -14.32
N ILE A 263 0.29 12.27 -15.57
CA ILE A 263 0.86 11.02 -16.09
C ILE A 263 2.40 11.09 -16.08
N PHE A 264 2.98 12.21 -16.57
CA PHE A 264 4.42 12.40 -16.61
C PHE A 264 5.03 12.36 -15.20
N LEU A 265 4.49 13.11 -14.24
CA LEU A 265 4.99 13.17 -12.87
C LEU A 265 4.85 11.83 -12.14
N TYR A 266 3.77 11.09 -12.41
CA TYR A 266 3.58 9.73 -11.91
C TYR A 266 4.66 8.78 -12.45
N THR A 267 4.85 8.75 -13.76
CA THR A 267 5.82 7.89 -14.44
C THR A 267 7.25 8.23 -14.06
N LEU A 268 7.56 9.53 -13.97
CA LEU A 268 8.85 10.02 -13.52
C LEU A 268 9.12 9.57 -12.09
N GLY A 269 8.18 9.77 -11.17
CA GLY A 269 8.33 9.36 -9.77
C GLY A 269 8.55 7.86 -9.58
N LEU A 270 7.94 7.01 -10.43
CA LEU A 270 8.16 5.56 -10.41
C LEU A 270 9.53 5.15 -10.98
N SER A 271 9.94 5.77 -12.10
CA SER A 271 11.05 5.27 -12.92
C SER A 271 12.39 5.94 -12.64
N LEU A 272 12.40 7.18 -12.13
CA LEU A 272 13.59 8.02 -12.00
C LEU A 272 14.77 7.33 -11.27
N PRO A 273 14.59 6.62 -10.14
CA PRO A 273 15.68 5.90 -9.47
C PRO A 273 16.34 4.80 -10.33
N PHE A 274 15.60 4.25 -11.29
CA PHE A 274 16.01 3.08 -12.08
C PHE A 274 16.58 3.43 -13.46
N LEU A 275 16.34 4.64 -13.98
CA LEU A 275 16.63 4.99 -15.39
C LEU A 275 18.05 4.67 -15.84
N ALA A 276 19.06 4.98 -15.02
CA ALA A 276 20.47 4.74 -15.38
C ALA A 276 20.83 3.25 -15.49
N LEU A 277 20.03 2.36 -14.89
CA LEU A 277 20.23 0.90 -14.87
C LEU A 277 19.54 0.20 -16.04
N LEU A 278 18.51 0.79 -16.64
CA LEU A 278 17.70 0.16 -17.68
C LEU A 278 18.42 0.13 -19.04
N ARG A 279 18.38 -1.02 -19.71
CA ARG A 279 18.89 -1.24 -21.07
C ARG A 279 17.82 -1.95 -21.90
N LYS A 280 18.09 -2.21 -23.19
CA LYS A 280 17.13 -2.85 -24.12
C LYS A 280 16.39 -4.08 -23.55
N PRO A 281 17.01 -5.00 -22.78
CA PRO A 281 16.29 -6.13 -22.18
C PRO A 281 15.13 -5.75 -21.26
N ALA A 282 15.16 -4.55 -20.66
CA ALA A 282 14.09 -4.07 -19.80
C ALA A 282 12.75 -3.90 -20.53
N LEU A 283 12.73 -3.76 -21.87
CA LEU A 283 11.50 -3.64 -22.64
C LEU A 283 10.54 -4.81 -22.42
N ALA A 284 11.08 -6.03 -22.24
CA ALA A 284 10.29 -7.20 -21.88
C ALA A 284 9.57 -7.01 -20.53
N CYS A 285 10.28 -6.50 -19.52
CA CYS A 285 9.70 -6.23 -18.20
C CYS A 285 8.72 -5.04 -18.24
N LEU A 286 9.00 -4.00 -19.03
CA LEU A 286 8.09 -2.88 -19.22
C LEU A 286 6.79 -3.30 -19.91
N LEU A 287 6.85 -4.24 -20.87
CA LEU A 287 5.66 -4.88 -21.44
C LEU A 287 4.88 -5.65 -20.38
N GLY A 288 5.57 -6.34 -19.47
CA GLY A 288 4.93 -6.98 -18.31
C GLY A 288 4.29 -5.99 -17.33
N ALA A 289 4.87 -4.81 -17.14
CA ALA A 289 4.29 -3.74 -16.31
C ALA A 289 3.07 -3.05 -16.97
N ALA A 290 2.95 -3.15 -18.30
CA ALA A 290 2.00 -2.38 -19.09
C ALA A 290 0.54 -2.54 -18.65
N PRO A 291 -0.01 -3.74 -18.37
CA PRO A 291 -1.41 -3.88 -17.96
C PRO A 291 -1.76 -3.05 -16.73
N VAL A 292 -0.90 -3.07 -15.70
CA VAL A 292 -1.12 -2.32 -14.45
C VAL A 292 -0.92 -0.83 -14.69
N TYR A 293 0.16 -0.45 -15.39
CA TYR A 293 0.46 0.94 -15.68
C TYR A 293 -0.66 1.62 -16.50
N LEU A 294 -1.14 0.96 -17.55
CA LEU A 294 -2.20 1.49 -18.41
C LEU A 294 -3.50 1.65 -17.65
N VAL A 295 -3.92 0.65 -16.86
CA VAL A 295 -5.13 0.75 -16.03
C VAL A 295 -5.05 1.93 -15.05
N ASN A 296 -3.88 2.16 -14.45
CA ASN A 296 -3.70 3.32 -13.55
C ASN A 296 -3.78 4.66 -14.31
N VAL A 297 -3.27 4.72 -15.55
CA VAL A 297 -3.30 5.93 -16.39
C VAL A 297 -4.73 6.26 -16.84
N ILE A 298 -5.49 5.26 -17.30
CA ILE A 298 -6.85 5.46 -17.86
C ILE A 298 -7.93 5.65 -16.78
N SER A 299 -7.62 5.45 -15.50
CA SER A 299 -8.60 5.57 -14.43
C SER A 299 -9.05 7.01 -14.19
N ASP A 300 -10.33 7.24 -13.95
CA ASP A 300 -10.82 8.53 -13.46
C ASP A 300 -10.35 8.84 -12.02
N SER A 301 -9.99 7.79 -11.26
CA SER A 301 -9.46 7.97 -9.91
C SER A 301 -7.98 8.36 -9.94
N GLY A 302 -7.69 9.64 -9.66
CA GLY A 302 -6.33 10.18 -9.54
C GLY A 302 -5.45 9.44 -8.52
N ILE A 303 -6.06 8.80 -7.52
CA ILE A 303 -5.40 7.95 -6.50
C ILE A 303 -4.55 6.85 -7.15
N GLN A 304 -4.95 6.29 -8.30
CA GLN A 304 -4.16 5.26 -8.99
C GLN A 304 -2.88 5.78 -9.63
N ARG A 305 -2.76 7.10 -9.80
CA ARG A 305 -1.56 7.81 -10.29
C ARG A 305 -0.76 8.44 -9.15
N GLU A 306 -1.10 8.16 -7.89
CA GLU A 306 -0.36 8.66 -6.73
C GLU A 306 0.64 7.63 -6.20
N LEU A 307 1.84 8.09 -5.83
CA LEU A 307 2.91 7.23 -5.32
C LEU A 307 2.71 6.75 -3.88
N ASN A 308 1.78 7.34 -3.13
CA ASN A 308 1.45 6.92 -1.76
C ASN A 308 0.37 5.83 -1.70
N HIS A 309 -0.03 5.28 -2.85
CA HIS A 309 -1.02 4.20 -2.93
C HIS A 309 -0.42 2.95 -3.60
N HIS A 310 -0.99 1.80 -3.27
CA HIS A 310 -0.47 0.47 -3.59
C HIS A 310 -0.58 0.07 -5.08
N TYR A 311 -1.28 0.86 -5.91
CA TYR A 311 -1.65 0.48 -7.28
C TYR A 311 -0.48 0.21 -8.23
N SER A 312 0.73 0.67 -7.91
CA SER A 312 1.93 0.53 -8.75
C SER A 312 2.92 -0.52 -8.24
N ILE A 313 2.57 -1.31 -7.21
CA ILE A 313 3.42 -2.39 -6.68
C ILE A 313 3.89 -3.36 -7.77
N PRO A 314 3.03 -3.87 -8.67
CA PRO A 314 3.48 -4.67 -9.81
C PRO A 314 4.46 -3.95 -10.73
N VAL A 315 4.25 -2.64 -10.97
CA VAL A 315 5.14 -1.83 -11.82
C VAL A 315 6.53 -1.75 -11.20
N LEU A 316 6.62 -1.54 -9.88
CA LEU A 316 7.88 -1.56 -9.15
C LEU A 316 8.60 -2.93 -9.27
N ALA A 317 7.86 -4.04 -9.14
CA ALA A 317 8.43 -5.38 -9.29
C ALA A 317 9.06 -5.59 -10.69
N PHE A 318 8.35 -5.18 -11.74
CA PHE A 318 8.86 -5.25 -13.11
C PHE A 318 10.01 -4.28 -13.38
N LEU A 319 10.03 -3.08 -12.77
CA LEU A 319 11.17 -2.16 -12.88
C LEU A 319 12.44 -2.76 -12.28
N ILE A 320 12.34 -3.38 -11.09
CA ILE A 320 13.46 -4.06 -10.44
C ILE A 320 13.93 -5.24 -11.30
N ALA A 321 13.01 -6.06 -11.82
CA ALA A 321 13.34 -7.17 -12.71
C ALA A 321 13.98 -6.69 -14.02
N GLY A 322 13.50 -5.59 -14.59
CA GLY A 322 14.05 -4.96 -15.79
C GLY A 322 15.49 -4.47 -15.57
N CYS A 323 15.80 -3.97 -14.37
CA CYS A 323 17.19 -3.67 -13.98
C CYS A 323 18.02 -4.95 -13.93
N LEU A 324 17.55 -6.01 -13.25
CA LEU A 324 18.26 -7.29 -13.16
C LEU A 324 18.52 -7.93 -14.53
N ASP A 325 17.64 -7.72 -15.52
CA ASP A 325 17.82 -8.16 -16.91
C ASP A 325 18.79 -7.27 -17.69
N SER A 326 18.95 -6.01 -17.30
CA SER A 326 19.79 -5.02 -17.98
C SER A 326 21.24 -5.05 -17.54
N LEU A 327 21.48 -5.23 -16.24
CA LEU A 327 22.80 -5.12 -15.62
C LEU A 327 23.87 -6.10 -16.18
N PRO A 328 23.55 -7.37 -16.56
CA PRO A 328 24.54 -8.26 -17.16
C PRO A 328 25.15 -7.74 -18.47
N LEU A 329 24.48 -6.82 -19.18
CA LEU A 329 25.00 -6.22 -20.40
C LEU A 329 26.05 -5.12 -20.16
N ILE A 330 26.21 -4.67 -18.91
CA ILE A 330 27.20 -3.66 -18.56
C ILE A 330 28.53 -4.37 -18.30
N SER A 331 29.44 -4.33 -19.28
CA SER A 331 30.71 -5.05 -19.27
C SER A 331 31.51 -4.88 -17.97
N VAL A 332 31.96 -6.01 -17.41
CA VAL A 332 32.82 -6.09 -16.20
C VAL A 332 34.16 -5.38 -16.39
N LYS A 333 34.65 -5.32 -17.64
CA LYS A 333 35.92 -4.62 -17.98
C LYS A 333 35.74 -3.11 -18.04
N ALA A 334 34.52 -2.61 -18.15
CA ALA A 334 34.22 -1.19 -18.30
C ALA A 334 34.02 -0.48 -16.95
N ARG A 335 35.03 -0.53 -16.07
CA ARG A 335 34.96 0.04 -14.70
C ARG A 335 34.48 1.49 -14.66
N ARG A 336 34.87 2.32 -15.65
CA ARG A 336 34.43 3.72 -15.78
C ARG A 336 32.93 3.83 -16.06
N ILE A 337 32.38 2.98 -16.94
CA ILE A 337 30.95 2.95 -17.24
C ILE A 337 30.16 2.53 -16.00
N GLN A 338 30.58 1.48 -15.30
CA GLN A 338 29.93 1.04 -14.05
C GLN A 338 29.94 2.15 -12.98
N LYS A 339 31.06 2.88 -12.84
CA LYS A 339 31.15 4.03 -11.93
C LYS A 339 30.17 5.14 -12.32
N ASN A 340 30.09 5.46 -13.60
CA ASN A 340 29.16 6.49 -14.09
C ASN A 340 27.69 6.07 -13.89
N VAL A 341 27.35 4.80 -14.16
CA VAL A 341 26.01 4.26 -13.92
C VAL A 341 25.66 4.32 -12.44
N PHE A 342 26.56 3.88 -11.55
CA PHE A 342 26.35 3.99 -10.11
C PHE A 342 26.13 5.44 -9.66
N ASN A 343 26.99 6.36 -10.09
CA ASN A 343 26.87 7.78 -9.73
C ASN A 343 25.57 8.39 -10.25
N ALA A 344 25.20 8.10 -11.50
CA ALA A 344 23.94 8.56 -12.09
C ALA A 344 22.75 8.00 -11.33
N THR A 345 22.73 6.71 -11.02
CA THR A 345 21.68 6.08 -10.20
C THR A 345 21.56 6.75 -8.84
N LEU A 346 22.68 7.00 -8.16
CA LEU A 346 22.67 7.67 -6.86
C LEU A 346 22.06 9.07 -6.95
N VAL A 347 22.50 9.89 -7.91
CA VAL A 347 21.96 11.25 -8.12
C VAL A 347 20.48 11.21 -8.45
N LEU A 348 20.06 10.39 -9.42
CA LEU A 348 18.65 10.29 -9.82
C LEU A 348 17.77 9.79 -8.66
N SER A 349 18.25 8.84 -7.88
CA SER A 349 17.51 8.31 -6.71
C SER A 349 17.42 9.36 -5.59
N MET A 350 18.49 10.12 -5.33
CA MET A 350 18.45 11.22 -4.37
C MET A 350 17.48 12.32 -4.81
N VAL A 351 17.53 12.72 -6.08
CA VAL A 351 16.60 13.72 -6.64
C VAL A 351 15.15 13.23 -6.53
N ALA A 352 14.88 11.98 -6.93
CA ALA A 352 13.57 11.36 -6.81
C ALA A 352 13.07 11.33 -5.35
N PHE A 353 13.92 10.86 -4.43
CA PHE A 353 13.57 10.77 -3.02
C PHE A 353 13.30 12.15 -2.41
N LEU A 354 14.20 13.12 -2.59
CA LEU A 354 14.04 14.46 -2.03
C LEU A 354 12.83 15.19 -2.65
N GLY A 355 12.57 14.98 -3.95
CA GLY A 355 11.44 15.59 -4.65
C GLY A 355 10.07 15.02 -4.25
N TYR A 356 9.97 13.70 -4.01
CA TYR A 356 8.68 13.03 -3.82
C TYR A 356 8.40 12.52 -2.41
N SER A 357 9.40 12.26 -1.56
CA SER A 357 9.24 11.53 -0.29
C SER A 357 8.29 12.18 0.73
N ARG A 358 7.96 13.47 0.59
CA ARG A 358 7.05 14.21 1.49
C ARG A 358 7.47 14.08 2.96
N VAL A 359 8.77 14.02 3.26
CA VAL A 359 9.29 13.91 4.64
C VAL A 359 8.86 15.12 5.49
N MET A 360 8.73 16.30 4.87
CA MET A 360 8.28 17.52 5.55
C MET A 360 6.84 17.46 6.10
N TYR A 361 6.05 16.44 5.71
CA TYR A 361 4.73 16.20 6.32
C TYR A 361 4.82 15.82 7.79
N PHE A 362 5.93 15.23 8.27
CA PHE A 362 6.14 15.02 9.71
C PHE A 362 6.09 16.33 10.48
N LYS A 363 6.85 17.34 10.05
CA LYS A 363 6.86 18.66 10.70
C LYS A 363 5.52 19.38 10.62
N SER A 364 4.86 19.30 9.47
CA SER A 364 3.68 20.14 9.16
C SER A 364 2.32 19.51 9.50
N ARG A 365 2.23 18.16 9.54
CA ARG A 365 0.95 17.43 9.66
C ARG A 365 0.87 16.46 10.83
N TYR A 366 2.01 15.94 11.30
CA TYR A 366 2.02 14.86 12.31
C TYR A 366 2.58 15.32 13.66
N LEU A 367 3.81 15.86 13.71
CA LEU A 367 4.45 16.29 14.96
C LEU A 367 3.63 17.28 15.80
N PRO A 368 2.89 18.25 15.21
CA PRO A 368 2.01 19.13 16.00
C PRO A 368 0.90 18.39 16.76
N ARG A 369 0.62 17.13 16.42
CA ARG A 369 -0.38 16.28 17.08
C ARG A 369 0.21 15.38 18.17
N LEU A 370 1.51 15.48 18.46
CA LEU A 370 2.14 14.66 19.50
C LEU A 370 1.49 14.83 20.90
N PRO A 371 1.19 16.05 21.38
CA PRO A 371 0.50 16.22 22.66
C PRO A 371 -0.88 15.56 22.69
N GLU A 372 -1.63 15.68 21.59
CA GLU A 372 -2.93 15.02 21.40
C GLU A 372 -2.78 13.49 21.47
N ALA A 373 -1.76 12.93 20.80
CA ALA A 373 -1.52 11.49 20.76
C ALA A 373 -1.23 10.92 22.15
N VAL A 374 -0.36 11.59 22.93
CA VAL A 374 -0.05 11.18 24.31
C VAL A 374 -1.31 11.24 25.20
N ALA A 375 -2.06 12.34 25.10
CA ALA A 375 -3.28 12.53 25.87
C ALA A 375 -4.42 11.56 25.49
N PHE A 376 -4.47 11.15 24.22
CA PHE A 376 -5.41 10.13 23.74
C PHE A 376 -5.10 8.75 24.33
N GLN A 377 -3.82 8.35 24.34
CA GLN A 377 -3.43 7.03 24.88
C GLN A 377 -3.80 6.87 26.37
N SER A 378 -3.70 7.93 27.18
CA SER A 378 -4.10 7.88 28.59
C SER A 378 -5.61 7.74 28.79
N VAL A 379 -6.43 8.11 27.80
CA VAL A 379 -7.89 7.96 27.86
C VAL A 379 -8.31 6.59 27.32
N VAL A 380 -7.68 6.12 26.25
CA VAL A 380 -8.01 4.85 25.60
C VAL A 380 -7.70 3.65 26.49
N SER A 381 -6.66 3.70 27.32
CA SER A 381 -6.34 2.62 28.26
C SER A 381 -7.48 2.30 29.24
N GLY A 382 -8.42 3.22 29.44
CA GLY A 382 -9.62 3.01 30.26
C GLY A 382 -10.84 2.51 29.50
N ILE A 383 -10.79 2.38 28.16
CA ILE A 383 -11.90 1.89 27.32
C ILE A 383 -11.75 0.37 27.18
N GLY A 384 -12.78 -0.37 27.59
CA GLY A 384 -12.85 -1.81 27.47
C GLY A 384 -12.81 -2.29 26.02
N SER A 385 -12.25 -3.49 25.81
CA SER A 385 -12.13 -4.10 24.48
C SER A 385 -13.48 -4.48 23.85
N GLN A 386 -14.51 -4.73 24.68
CA GLN A 386 -15.86 -5.09 24.25
C GLN A 386 -16.81 -3.88 24.14
N GLU A 387 -16.42 -2.71 24.66
CA GLU A 387 -17.27 -1.52 24.62
C GLU A 387 -17.44 -1.04 23.17
N SER A 388 -18.68 -0.77 22.78
CA SER A 388 -18.96 -0.20 21.46
C SER A 388 -18.52 1.26 21.39
N VAL A 389 -17.84 1.62 20.29
CA VAL A 389 -17.18 2.93 20.16
C VAL A 389 -17.66 3.70 18.94
N LEU A 390 -17.99 4.97 19.14
CA LEU A 390 -18.07 5.98 18.09
C LEU A 390 -16.92 6.98 18.24
N ALA A 391 -16.13 7.16 17.19
CA ALA A 391 -14.96 8.03 17.22
C ALA A 391 -14.73 8.78 15.90
N SER A 392 -13.74 9.67 15.87
CA SER A 392 -13.26 10.27 14.61
C SER A 392 -12.51 9.24 13.78
N SER A 393 -12.44 9.41 12.45
CA SER A 393 -11.73 8.47 11.57
C SER A 393 -10.31 8.18 12.06
N ASN A 394 -9.57 9.21 12.41
CA ASN A 394 -8.20 9.06 12.91
C ASN A 394 -8.11 8.32 14.26
N TYR A 395 -9.14 8.38 15.12
CA TYR A 395 -9.18 7.66 16.40
C TYR A 395 -9.68 6.23 16.25
N VAL A 396 -10.60 5.97 15.32
CA VAL A 396 -11.17 4.64 15.06
C VAL A 396 -10.09 3.61 14.76
N VAL A 397 -9.04 3.97 14.00
CA VAL A 397 -7.95 3.05 13.68
C VAL A 397 -7.24 2.53 14.95
N HIS A 398 -7.09 3.37 15.98
CA HIS A 398 -6.48 2.96 17.25
C HIS A 398 -7.42 2.20 18.19
N LEU A 399 -8.69 2.10 17.83
CA LEU A 399 -9.74 1.48 18.62
C LEU A 399 -10.38 0.30 17.88
N ALA A 400 -9.86 -0.09 16.71
CA ALA A 400 -10.34 -1.23 15.95
C ALA A 400 -10.21 -2.55 16.75
N GLY A 401 -10.74 -3.63 16.19
CA GLY A 401 -10.70 -4.95 16.84
C GLY A 401 -11.78 -5.14 17.90
N ARG A 402 -12.99 -4.66 17.59
CA ARG A 402 -14.20 -4.84 18.43
C ARG A 402 -15.42 -5.05 17.56
N GLU A 403 -16.49 -5.61 18.11
CA GLU A 403 -17.70 -5.95 17.34
C GLU A 403 -18.35 -4.71 16.72
N LYS A 404 -18.54 -3.67 17.54
CA LYS A 404 -19.26 -2.46 17.15
C LYS A 404 -18.37 -1.24 17.26
N ILE A 405 -17.91 -0.75 16.12
CA ILE A 405 -17.16 0.49 16.00
C ILE A 405 -17.67 1.31 14.80
N SER A 406 -17.64 2.63 14.90
CA SER A 406 -18.04 3.53 13.80
C SER A 406 -17.27 4.84 13.83
N GLN A 407 -17.17 5.45 12.65
CA GLN A 407 -16.57 6.77 12.46
C GLN A 407 -17.65 7.82 12.27
N VAL A 408 -17.53 8.98 12.91
CA VAL A 408 -18.53 10.07 12.84
C VAL A 408 -18.64 10.69 11.45
N GLU A 409 -17.60 10.53 10.62
CA GLU A 409 -17.55 10.98 9.23
C GLU A 409 -18.53 10.21 8.33
N LYS A 410 -18.95 9.01 8.72
CA LYS A 410 -20.03 8.27 8.05
C LYS A 410 -21.32 8.47 8.84
N GLU A 411 -22.41 8.90 8.22
CA GLU A 411 -23.68 9.08 8.94
C GLU A 411 -24.33 7.77 9.44
N ASP A 412 -23.74 6.61 9.12
CA ASP A 412 -24.23 5.30 9.52
C ASP A 412 -24.23 5.06 11.04
N TYR A 413 -23.46 5.85 11.81
CA TYR A 413 -23.53 5.84 13.27
C TYR A 413 -24.94 6.13 13.80
N LYS A 414 -25.77 6.87 13.03
CA LYS A 414 -27.14 7.22 13.45
C LYS A 414 -28.01 5.98 13.60
N VAL A 415 -27.85 4.99 12.71
CA VAL A 415 -28.59 3.73 12.70
C VAL A 415 -28.00 2.74 13.69
N LYS A 416 -26.70 2.84 13.96
CA LYS A 416 -25.98 1.98 14.92
C LYS A 416 -26.09 2.46 16.36
N TRP A 417 -26.75 3.58 16.65
CA TRP A 417 -26.95 4.06 18.01
C TRP A 417 -27.71 3.04 18.88
N PRO A 418 -27.45 2.91 20.20
CA PRO A 418 -26.48 3.63 21.04
C PRO A 418 -25.08 3.02 21.01
N PHE A 419 -24.09 3.82 21.41
CA PHE A 419 -22.70 3.38 21.68
C PHE A 419 -22.42 3.47 23.18
N ASP A 420 -21.54 2.62 23.68
CA ASP A 420 -21.13 2.64 25.10
C ASP A 420 -20.16 3.81 25.35
N VAL A 421 -19.29 4.07 24.37
CA VAL A 421 -18.28 5.13 24.43
C VAL A 421 -18.31 5.99 23.17
N ILE A 422 -18.27 7.31 23.36
CA ILE A 422 -18.04 8.28 22.28
C ILE A 422 -16.78 9.06 22.61
N ILE A 423 -15.78 9.03 21.73
CA ILE A 423 -14.50 9.68 21.93
C ILE A 423 -14.12 10.54 20.72
N PHE A 424 -13.95 11.83 20.96
CA PHE A 424 -13.60 12.80 19.91
C PHE A 424 -12.44 13.68 20.34
N PRO A 425 -11.69 14.23 19.38
CA PRO A 425 -10.76 15.32 19.67
C PRO A 425 -11.51 16.53 20.24
N SER A 426 -10.86 17.29 21.12
CA SER A 426 -11.36 18.56 21.66
C SER A 426 -11.48 19.61 20.55
N GLU A 427 -12.18 20.71 20.80
CA GLU A 427 -12.31 21.77 19.79
C GLU A 427 -10.97 22.42 19.44
N LYS A 428 -10.02 22.43 20.39
CA LYS A 428 -8.67 22.97 20.22
C LYS A 428 -7.69 21.98 19.59
N ALA A 429 -8.01 20.69 19.59
CA ALA A 429 -7.19 19.67 18.93
C ALA A 429 -7.15 19.89 17.41
N LEU A 430 -6.13 19.34 16.77
CA LEU A 430 -5.85 19.57 15.36
C LEU A 430 -6.32 18.40 14.51
N ILE A 431 -7.00 18.70 13.40
CA ILE A 431 -7.37 17.73 12.39
C ILE A 431 -6.87 18.17 11.01
N ASN A 432 -6.47 17.20 10.19
CA ASN A 432 -6.03 17.46 8.84
C ASN A 432 -7.23 17.66 7.91
N VAL A 433 -7.39 18.87 7.39
CA VAL A 433 -8.40 19.21 6.38
C VAL A 433 -7.68 19.59 5.09
N ARG A 434 -7.77 18.73 4.07
CA ARG A 434 -7.18 18.95 2.75
C ARG A 434 -5.68 19.28 2.81
N GLY A 435 -4.94 18.59 3.66
CA GLY A 435 -3.49 18.71 3.79
C GLY A 435 -3.00 19.82 4.73
N ARG A 436 -3.89 20.51 5.44
CA ARG A 436 -3.55 21.53 6.45
C ARG A 436 -4.19 21.21 7.79
N LEU A 437 -3.44 21.40 8.86
CA LEU A 437 -3.99 21.27 10.21
C LEU A 437 -4.90 22.46 10.54
N LYS A 438 -6.06 22.17 11.10
CA LYS A 438 -7.02 23.14 11.61
C LYS A 438 -7.53 22.67 12.98
N GLU A 439 -7.85 23.61 13.84
CA GLU A 439 -8.60 23.30 15.07
C GLU A 439 -9.95 22.67 14.71
N VAL A 440 -10.30 21.58 15.39
CA VAL A 440 -11.53 20.83 15.16
C VAL A 440 -12.76 21.73 15.24
N GLY A 441 -12.83 22.64 16.22
CA GLY A 441 -13.94 23.58 16.40
C GLY A 441 -14.19 24.50 15.18
N LYS A 442 -13.18 24.71 14.34
CA LYS A 442 -13.24 25.54 13.12
C LYS A 442 -13.61 24.75 11.86
N THR A 443 -14.04 23.49 11.99
CA THR A 443 -14.29 22.59 10.87
C THR A 443 -15.74 22.13 10.79
N LYS A 444 -16.18 21.69 9.60
CA LYS A 444 -17.50 21.06 9.43
C LYS A 444 -17.64 19.81 10.29
N ILE A 445 -16.59 18.98 10.35
CA ILE A 445 -16.61 17.74 11.13
C ILE A 445 -16.67 18.02 12.64
N GLY A 446 -16.03 19.08 13.13
CA GLY A 446 -16.17 19.52 14.52
C GLY A 446 -17.60 19.88 14.90
N ARG A 447 -18.34 20.55 13.99
CA ARG A 447 -19.78 20.81 14.20
C ARG A 447 -20.59 19.52 14.29
N THR A 448 -20.30 18.53 13.43
CA THR A 448 -20.94 17.21 13.50
C THR A 448 -20.61 16.50 14.83
N MET A 449 -19.36 16.53 15.28
CA MET A 449 -18.95 15.98 16.57
C MET A 449 -19.72 16.63 17.73
N ASN A 450 -19.89 17.96 17.71
CA ASN A 450 -20.66 18.68 18.73
C ASN A 450 -22.12 18.25 18.75
N GLN A 451 -22.76 18.12 17.58
CA GLN A 451 -24.14 17.62 17.48
C GLN A 451 -24.29 16.21 18.06
N VAL A 452 -23.31 15.33 17.82
CA VAL A 452 -23.30 13.98 18.38
C VAL A 452 -23.11 13.99 19.89
N LEU A 453 -22.24 14.85 20.43
CA LEU A 453 -22.04 15.00 21.88
C LEU A 453 -23.29 15.52 22.58
N GLU A 454 -24.01 16.48 22.00
CA GLU A 454 -25.29 16.96 22.54
C GLU A 454 -26.37 15.86 22.52
N ARG A 455 -26.43 15.08 21.43
CA ARG A 455 -27.32 13.91 21.36
C ARG A 455 -26.96 12.86 22.43
N ALA A 456 -25.67 12.65 22.70
CA ALA A 456 -25.20 11.73 23.72
C ALA A 456 -25.64 12.17 25.13
N LYS A 457 -25.46 13.44 25.47
CA LYS A 457 -25.96 14.01 26.73
C LYS A 457 -27.47 13.85 26.87
N ALA A 458 -28.22 14.16 25.81
CA ALA A 458 -29.68 14.01 25.79
C ALA A 458 -30.14 12.56 26.00
N SER A 459 -29.31 11.57 25.62
CA SER A 459 -29.56 10.15 25.89
C SER A 459 -29.09 9.65 27.27
N GLY A 460 -28.63 10.54 28.14
CA GLY A 460 -28.18 10.19 29.50
C GLY A 460 -26.72 9.71 29.60
N MET A 461 -25.88 9.95 28.59
CA MET A 461 -24.44 9.65 28.71
C MET A 461 -23.73 10.72 29.53
N SER A 462 -22.79 10.30 30.38
CA SER A 462 -21.90 11.20 31.12
C SER A 462 -20.78 11.66 30.21
N CYS A 463 -20.78 12.95 29.86
CA CYS A 463 -19.81 13.56 28.96
C CYS A 463 -18.85 14.48 29.71
N SER A 464 -17.55 14.31 29.49
CA SER A 464 -16.49 15.10 30.10
C SER A 464 -15.36 15.38 29.09
N GLN A 465 -14.46 16.30 29.45
CA GLN A 465 -13.23 16.54 28.73
C GLN A 465 -12.05 16.18 29.65
N PRO A 466 -11.60 14.91 29.68
CA PRO A 466 -10.60 14.44 30.65
C PRO A 466 -9.23 15.13 30.56
N ASN A 467 -8.93 15.78 29.43
CA ASN A 467 -7.70 16.56 29.22
C ASN A 467 -7.92 17.63 28.13
N ASP A 468 -6.89 18.40 27.76
CA ASP A 468 -7.03 19.48 26.78
C ASP A 468 -7.37 19.03 25.34
N TYR A 469 -7.22 17.74 25.04
CA TYR A 469 -7.24 17.21 23.68
C TYR A 469 -8.37 16.24 23.38
N VAL A 470 -9.02 15.65 24.39
CA VAL A 470 -9.98 14.57 24.22
C VAL A 470 -11.29 14.89 24.92
N ARG A 471 -12.40 14.66 24.23
CA ARG A 471 -13.77 14.67 24.76
C ARG A 471 -14.29 13.24 24.80
N LEU A 472 -14.88 12.85 25.91
CA LEU A 472 -15.32 11.49 26.19
C LEU A 472 -16.74 11.50 26.74
N CYS A 473 -17.65 10.75 26.12
CA CYS A 473 -18.93 10.39 26.71
C CYS A 473 -18.98 8.90 26.98
N ARG A 474 -19.47 8.52 28.17
CA ARG A 474 -19.73 7.12 28.52
C ARG A 474 -21.19 6.93 28.89
N LYS A 475 -21.74 5.80 28.48
CA LYS A 475 -23.03 5.32 28.97
C LYS A 475 -22.89 5.10 30.49
N GLY A 476 -23.83 5.63 31.28
CA GLY A 476 -23.83 5.38 32.73
C GLY A 476 -23.88 3.88 33.01
N ALA A 477 -23.15 3.42 34.02
CA ALA A 477 -23.32 2.07 34.54
C ALA A 477 -24.76 1.99 35.10
N GLY A 478 -25.63 1.31 34.36
CA GLY A 478 -26.99 0.99 34.81
C GLY A 478 -26.98 -0.13 35.83
#